data_AF-A0A2G4SRJ5-F1
#
_entry.id   AF-A0A2G4SRJ5-F1
#
_cell.length_a   1.000
_cell.length_b   1.000
_cell.length_c   1.000
_cell.angle_alpha   90.00
_cell.angle_beta   90.00
_cell.angle_gamma   90.00
#
_symmetry.space_group_name_H-M   'P 1'
#
loop_
_entity.id
_entity.type
_entity.pdbx_description
1 polymer ?
#
loop_
_entity_poly.entity_id
_entity_poly.type
_entity_poly.pdbx_seq_one_letter_code
_entity_poly.pdbx_strand_id
1 'polypeptide(L)'
;MIEGVLNSINLKSYAISPVVSNLTACEERGINVAPCVSPENNNNNNSKINDRKTKIEVNNDYIQYLISTSKINTTPLLTDKYTEITEIQLELLNKDWNFGFHLRAVCAQLLAGCLSMEKTEVLLVNCIELYSRSKHQDIHSERFNGAFSNSSAPTGDKIYETINICNINLENSHKLVIGSNVFSGLVISSLRLDSTSLEPELGPSTYRSHPNAITKLFVSSSSIKKANALLVKKKATQINNFDKFSQLRQLRSSFTISNTHCFSRYSSRFTYNVYMRPYTTFTAFCAEEGDDFSVVKLGSSAMRFIAAVLFNQEKTFSCKQLVSVAPPVEKKTYVHQQHKKKTLGLDSVNDTITSFGNLALEDILFGIAEKITLPLKELNNKGAKKILQKIKHMY
;
A
#
# COMPACT_ATOMS: atom_id res chain seq x y z
N MET A 1 23.21 22.80 -15.87
CA MET A 1 23.92 21.99 -14.85
C MET A 1 23.06 20.83 -14.30
N ILE A 2 21.74 20.81 -14.51
CA ILE A 2 20.82 19.71 -14.11
C ILE A 2 20.78 18.54 -15.14
N GLU A 3 21.08 18.79 -16.42
CA GLU A 3 21.16 17.72 -17.44
C GLU A 3 22.37 16.77 -17.27
N GLY A 4 23.43 17.21 -16.57
CA GLY A 4 24.64 16.41 -16.39
C GLY A 4 24.47 15.22 -15.43
N VAL A 5 23.59 15.33 -14.43
CA VAL A 5 23.36 14.27 -13.44
C VAL A 5 22.35 13.23 -13.94
N LEU A 6 21.40 13.63 -14.78
CA LEU A 6 20.45 12.71 -15.41
C LEU A 6 21.12 11.85 -16.51
N ASN A 7 22.13 12.37 -17.20
CA ASN A 7 22.87 11.61 -18.22
C ASN A 7 23.89 10.60 -17.63
N SER A 8 24.30 10.74 -16.36
CA SER A 8 25.17 9.76 -15.69
C SER A 8 24.43 8.52 -15.15
N ILE A 9 23.10 8.55 -15.13
CA ILE A 9 22.27 7.39 -14.79
C ILE A 9 21.74 6.84 -16.12
N ASN A 10 22.50 5.92 -16.73
CA ASN A 10 22.12 5.25 -17.97
C ASN A 10 20.93 4.29 -17.72
N LEU A 11 19.72 4.84 -17.59
CA LEU A 11 18.43 4.15 -17.56
C LEU A 11 17.93 3.88 -18.99
N LYS A 12 18.81 3.44 -19.89
CA LYS A 12 18.38 2.93 -21.20
C LYS A 12 17.68 1.59 -20.99
N SER A 13 16.36 1.60 -21.13
CA SER A 13 15.50 0.48 -21.57
C SER A 13 15.98 -0.92 -21.15
N TYR A 14 15.79 -1.29 -19.88
CA TYR A 14 15.91 -2.68 -19.45
C TYR A 14 14.66 -3.45 -19.87
N ALA A 15 14.73 -4.07 -21.05
CA ALA A 15 13.85 -5.17 -21.40
C ALA A 15 14.12 -6.32 -20.42
N ILE A 16 13.09 -6.73 -19.70
CA ILE A 16 13.14 -7.85 -18.75
C ILE A 16 13.39 -9.12 -19.57
N SER A 17 14.60 -9.67 -19.48
CA SER A 17 14.89 -11.03 -19.94
C SER A 17 14.35 -12.02 -18.90
N PRO A 18 13.56 -13.03 -19.29
CA PRO A 18 13.07 -14.03 -18.34
C PRO A 18 14.21 -15.00 -18.01
N VAL A 19 14.88 -14.78 -16.87
CA VAL A 19 15.77 -15.80 -16.31
C VAL A 19 14.90 -16.84 -15.61
N VAL A 20 14.86 -18.04 -16.19
CA VAL A 20 14.33 -19.25 -15.56
C VAL A 20 15.37 -19.69 -14.53
N SER A 21 15.11 -19.46 -13.25
CA SER A 21 15.87 -20.09 -12.17
C SER A 21 15.21 -21.41 -11.78
N ASN A 22 15.92 -22.50 -12.05
CA ASN A 22 15.62 -23.82 -11.51
C ASN A 22 15.74 -23.76 -9.99
N LEU A 23 14.62 -23.85 -9.29
CA LEU A 23 14.58 -24.15 -7.85
C LEU A 23 14.73 -25.67 -7.71
N THR A 24 15.91 -26.10 -7.29
CA THR A 24 16.16 -27.45 -6.80
C THR A 24 15.37 -27.69 -5.52
N ALA A 25 14.65 -28.79 -5.51
CA ALA A 25 13.83 -29.29 -4.41
C ALA A 25 14.64 -29.44 -3.11
N CYS A 26 14.06 -28.98 -2.00
CA CYS A 26 14.43 -29.47 -0.67
C CYS A 26 13.49 -30.64 -0.34
N GLU A 27 14.10 -31.77 0.01
CA GLU A 27 13.49 -33.04 0.32
C GLU A 27 12.55 -32.97 1.54
N GLU A 28 11.53 -33.81 1.43
CA GLU A 28 10.43 -34.04 2.33
C GLU A 28 10.89 -34.66 3.67
N ARG A 29 10.28 -34.22 4.78
CA ARG A 29 10.13 -35.06 5.98
C ARG A 29 8.66 -35.34 6.16
N GLY A 30 8.34 -36.64 6.07
CA GLY A 30 7.00 -37.17 5.98
C GLY A 30 6.13 -36.92 7.21
N ILE A 31 4.86 -36.69 6.94
CA ILE A 31 3.75 -36.98 7.84
C ILE A 31 2.75 -37.79 7.01
N ASN A 32 2.61 -39.06 7.36
CA ASN A 32 1.58 -39.96 6.84
C ASN A 32 0.20 -39.42 7.21
N VAL A 33 -0.64 -39.13 6.21
CA VAL A 33 -2.08 -38.99 6.41
C VAL A 33 -2.78 -39.91 5.41
N ALA A 34 -3.54 -40.86 5.95
CA ALA A 34 -4.30 -41.85 5.21
C ALA A 34 -5.41 -41.20 4.35
N PRO A 35 -5.80 -41.82 3.21
CA PRO A 35 -6.85 -41.30 2.36
C PRO A 35 -8.22 -41.67 2.92
N CYS A 36 -9.05 -40.66 3.21
CA CYS A 36 -10.47 -40.88 3.47
C CYS A 36 -11.25 -40.84 2.16
N VAL A 37 -11.90 -41.97 1.92
CA VAL A 37 -12.76 -42.34 0.80
C VAL A 37 -14.05 -41.51 0.80
N SER A 38 -14.45 -41.03 -0.38
CA SER A 38 -15.76 -40.45 -0.67
C SER A 38 -16.87 -41.50 -0.55
N PRO A 39 -18.12 -41.08 -0.28
CA PRO A 39 -19.21 -41.66 -1.02
C PRO A 39 -20.12 -40.63 -1.69
N GLU A 40 -20.63 -41.08 -2.83
CA GLU A 40 -21.53 -40.43 -3.76
C GLU A 40 -22.93 -40.14 -3.16
N ASN A 41 -23.58 -39.17 -3.80
CA ASN A 41 -25.00 -39.06 -4.12
C ASN A 41 -26.04 -39.53 -3.10
N ASN A 42 -26.91 -38.59 -2.70
CA ASN A 42 -28.34 -38.79 -2.91
C ASN A 42 -29.14 -37.47 -2.99
N ASN A 43 -30.04 -37.46 -3.97
CA ASN A 43 -31.07 -36.45 -4.21
C ASN A 43 -32.10 -36.39 -3.07
N ASN A 44 -32.60 -35.19 -2.78
CA ASN A 44 -34.00 -34.75 -2.96
C ASN A 44 -34.54 -33.81 -1.86
N ASN A 45 -35.33 -32.85 -2.36
CA ASN A 45 -36.49 -32.17 -1.77
C ASN A 45 -36.30 -30.94 -0.87
N ASN A 46 -36.56 -29.79 -1.50
CA ASN A 46 -37.62 -28.83 -1.14
C ASN A 46 -37.97 -28.69 0.36
N SER A 47 -37.52 -27.58 0.97
CA SER A 47 -38.44 -26.75 1.73
C SER A 47 -38.10 -25.27 1.55
N LYS A 48 -39.09 -24.53 1.02
CA LYS A 48 -39.11 -23.07 0.96
C LYS A 48 -39.31 -22.56 2.38
N ILE A 49 -38.30 -21.91 2.95
CA ILE A 49 -38.50 -21.01 4.08
C ILE A 49 -38.13 -19.61 3.60
N ASN A 50 -39.18 -18.78 3.50
CA ASN A 50 -39.12 -17.37 3.16
C ASN A 50 -38.52 -16.59 4.33
N ASP A 51 -37.21 -16.35 4.30
CA ASP A 51 -36.61 -15.23 5.03
C ASP A 51 -36.39 -14.08 4.06
N ARG A 52 -37.43 -13.26 3.88
CA ARG A 52 -37.29 -11.92 3.30
C ARG A 52 -36.56 -11.03 4.30
N LYS A 53 -35.24 -11.18 4.39
CA LYS A 53 -34.37 -10.05 4.74
C LYS A 53 -34.51 -9.05 3.61
N THR A 54 -35.25 -7.98 3.85
CA THR A 54 -35.26 -6.79 3.00
C THR A 54 -33.85 -6.22 2.96
N LYS A 55 -33.03 -6.72 2.01
CA LYS A 55 -31.84 -6.02 1.55
C LYS A 55 -32.35 -4.68 1.03
N ILE A 56 -32.14 -3.63 1.80
CA ILE A 56 -32.20 -2.26 1.30
C ILE A 56 -31.06 -2.20 0.28
N GLU A 57 -31.39 -2.48 -0.98
CA GLU A 57 -30.54 -2.12 -2.12
C GLU A 57 -30.37 -0.61 -2.03
N VAL A 58 -29.18 -0.19 -1.62
CA VAL A 58 -28.79 1.20 -1.76
C VAL A 58 -28.71 1.42 -3.27
N ASN A 59 -29.74 2.05 -3.81
CA ASN A 59 -29.84 2.30 -5.23
C ASN A 59 -28.60 3.08 -5.68
N ASN A 60 -27.98 2.67 -6.79
CA ASN A 60 -26.79 3.33 -7.35
C ASN A 60 -27.03 4.85 -7.52
N ASP A 61 -28.29 5.21 -7.79
CA ASP A 61 -28.79 6.58 -7.88
C ASP A 61 -28.52 7.40 -6.60
N TYR A 62 -28.58 6.80 -5.41
CA TYR A 62 -28.32 7.50 -4.16
C TYR A 62 -26.84 7.82 -3.95
N ILE A 63 -25.94 6.90 -4.32
CA ILE A 63 -24.50 7.19 -4.25
C ILE A 63 -24.12 8.25 -5.27
N GLN A 64 -24.64 8.15 -6.50
CA GLN A 64 -24.43 9.19 -7.50
C GLN A 64 -25.00 10.53 -7.03
N TYR A 65 -26.17 10.52 -6.40
CA TYR A 65 -26.74 11.71 -5.78
C TYR A 65 -25.79 12.30 -4.71
N LEU A 66 -25.27 11.50 -3.78
CA LEU A 66 -24.34 11.97 -2.75
C LEU A 66 -23.03 12.51 -3.35
N ILE A 67 -22.48 11.86 -4.36
CA ILE A 67 -21.28 12.34 -5.07
C ILE A 67 -21.57 13.65 -5.79
N SER A 68 -22.75 13.78 -6.43
CA SER A 68 -23.16 14.96 -7.21
C SER A 68 -23.54 16.18 -6.36
N THR A 69 -24.08 15.94 -5.16
CA THR A 69 -24.46 16.98 -4.19
C THR A 69 -23.32 17.35 -3.25
N SER A 70 -22.23 16.58 -3.25
CA SER A 70 -21.00 16.98 -2.60
C SER A 70 -20.54 18.32 -3.15
N LYS A 71 -20.24 19.29 -2.28
CA LYS A 71 -19.63 20.58 -2.70
C LYS A 71 -18.13 20.45 -3.01
N ILE A 72 -17.69 19.23 -3.24
CA ILE A 72 -16.34 18.87 -3.64
C ILE A 72 -16.39 18.65 -5.14
N ASN A 73 -15.41 19.14 -5.91
CA ASN A 73 -15.31 18.71 -7.30
C ASN A 73 -15.00 17.21 -7.35
N THR A 74 -16.05 16.43 -7.59
CA THR A 74 -16.04 14.99 -7.70
C THR A 74 -16.08 14.54 -9.15
N THR A 75 -15.75 15.40 -10.14
CA THR A 75 -15.82 15.05 -11.57
C THR A 75 -15.17 13.71 -11.91
N PRO A 76 -13.97 13.36 -11.38
CA PRO A 76 -13.40 12.04 -11.60
C PRO A 76 -14.23 10.87 -11.05
N LEU A 77 -14.97 11.09 -9.96
CA LEU A 77 -15.85 10.10 -9.32
C LEU A 77 -17.20 9.99 -10.06
N LEU A 78 -17.77 11.12 -10.51
CA LEU A 78 -19.03 11.18 -11.26
C LEU A 78 -18.98 10.45 -12.60
N THR A 79 -17.77 10.32 -13.19
CA THR A 79 -17.58 9.57 -14.43
C THR A 79 -17.53 8.05 -14.25
N ASP A 80 -17.57 7.56 -13.00
CA ASP A 80 -17.50 6.13 -12.70
C ASP A 80 -18.78 5.65 -12.00
N LYS A 81 -19.09 4.36 -12.18
CA LYS A 81 -20.23 3.72 -11.52
C LYS A 81 -19.74 2.98 -10.29
N TYR A 82 -20.41 3.18 -9.17
CA TYR A 82 -20.10 2.50 -7.91
C TYR A 82 -21.15 1.43 -7.66
N THR A 83 -20.71 0.26 -7.22
CA THR A 83 -21.58 -0.85 -6.83
C THR A 83 -21.15 -1.37 -5.49
N GLU A 84 -22.11 -1.82 -4.68
CA GLU A 84 -21.77 -2.50 -3.42
C GLU A 84 -20.87 -3.70 -3.74
N ILE A 85 -19.89 -3.95 -2.89
CA ILE A 85 -18.98 -5.08 -3.08
C ILE A 85 -19.78 -6.39 -3.11
N THR A 86 -19.51 -7.21 -4.12
CA THR A 86 -20.19 -8.48 -4.39
C THR A 86 -19.39 -9.65 -3.84
N GLU A 87 -20.03 -10.82 -3.75
CA GLU A 87 -19.37 -12.04 -3.29
C GLU A 87 -18.11 -12.38 -4.11
N ILE A 88 -18.16 -12.21 -5.43
CA ILE A 88 -17.00 -12.44 -6.33
C ILE A 88 -15.80 -11.57 -5.93
N GLN A 89 -16.06 -10.33 -5.51
CA GLN A 89 -15.00 -9.41 -5.08
C GLN A 89 -14.54 -9.71 -3.66
N LEU A 90 -15.44 -10.14 -2.76
CA LEU A 90 -15.09 -10.60 -1.42
C LEU A 90 -14.21 -11.85 -1.47
N GLU A 91 -14.56 -12.84 -2.30
CA GLU A 91 -13.74 -14.01 -2.60
C GLU A 91 -12.36 -13.60 -3.12
N LEU A 92 -12.31 -12.64 -4.06
CA LEU A 92 -11.05 -12.13 -4.61
C LEU A 92 -10.15 -11.52 -3.53
N LEU A 93 -10.71 -10.74 -2.59
CA LEU A 93 -9.96 -10.14 -1.47
C LEU A 93 -9.47 -11.18 -0.45
N ASN A 94 -10.00 -12.39 -0.48
CA ASN A 94 -9.66 -13.49 0.43
C ASN A 94 -8.86 -14.62 -0.22
N LYS A 95 -8.46 -14.49 -1.48
CA LYS A 95 -7.59 -15.48 -2.13
C LYS A 95 -6.23 -15.54 -1.46
N ASP A 96 -5.72 -16.76 -1.26
CA ASP A 96 -4.42 -16.97 -0.62
C ASP A 96 -3.27 -16.41 -1.47
N TRP A 97 -2.53 -15.47 -0.89
CA TRP A 97 -1.39 -14.81 -1.49
C TRP A 97 -0.15 -15.71 -1.61
N ASN A 98 -0.09 -16.88 -0.95
CA ASN A 98 0.99 -17.86 -1.13
C ASN A 98 1.07 -18.33 -2.58
N PHE A 99 -0.09 -18.42 -3.24
CA PHE A 99 -0.22 -18.94 -4.60
C PHE A 99 -0.31 -17.82 -5.64
N GLY A 100 -0.13 -16.56 -5.24
CA GLY A 100 -0.20 -15.43 -6.16
C GLY A 100 0.25 -14.09 -5.58
N PHE A 101 1.54 -13.77 -5.69
CA PHE A 101 2.08 -12.47 -5.26
C PHE A 101 1.41 -11.26 -5.90
N HIS A 102 0.95 -11.40 -7.16
CA HIS A 102 0.21 -10.36 -7.89
C HIS A 102 -1.13 -10.01 -7.24
N LEU A 103 -1.70 -10.89 -6.39
CA LEU A 103 -2.99 -10.65 -5.74
C LEU A 103 -2.96 -9.43 -4.81
N ARG A 104 -1.79 -9.06 -4.27
CA ARG A 104 -1.61 -7.83 -3.49
C ARG A 104 -1.92 -6.59 -4.32
N ALA A 105 -1.36 -6.56 -5.54
CA ALA A 105 -1.59 -5.50 -6.51
C ALA A 105 -3.06 -5.46 -6.96
N VAL A 106 -3.67 -6.62 -7.19
CA VAL A 106 -5.09 -6.74 -7.54
C VAL A 106 -5.99 -6.19 -6.44
N CYS A 107 -5.78 -6.59 -5.18
CA CYS A 107 -6.57 -6.12 -4.04
C CYS A 107 -6.40 -4.62 -3.81
N ALA A 108 -5.17 -4.09 -3.91
CA ALA A 108 -4.92 -2.66 -3.75
C ALA A 108 -5.59 -1.85 -4.88
N GLN A 109 -5.55 -2.34 -6.12
CA GLN A 109 -6.25 -1.75 -7.27
C GLN A 109 -7.77 -1.77 -7.11
N LEU A 110 -8.33 -2.84 -6.52
CA LEU A 110 -9.77 -2.93 -6.29
C LEU A 110 -10.23 -1.94 -5.20
N LEU A 111 -9.46 -1.81 -4.12
CA LEU A 111 -9.82 -1.02 -2.94
C LEU A 111 -9.49 0.47 -3.05
N ALA A 112 -8.45 0.88 -3.81
CA ALA A 112 -8.18 2.31 -3.94
C ALA A 112 -9.28 2.99 -4.78
N GLY A 113 -9.86 4.03 -4.19
CA GLY A 113 -11.00 4.77 -4.74
C GLY A 113 -12.36 4.19 -4.36
N CYS A 114 -12.42 3.18 -3.49
CA CYS A 114 -13.68 2.69 -2.95
C CYS A 114 -14.33 3.72 -2.01
N LEU A 115 -15.63 3.57 -1.79
CA LEU A 115 -16.39 4.36 -0.84
C LEU A 115 -16.77 3.48 0.34
N SER A 116 -16.46 3.93 1.55
CA SER A 116 -16.99 3.38 2.78
C SER A 116 -18.18 4.23 3.19
N MET A 117 -19.35 3.61 3.34
CA MET A 117 -20.60 4.31 3.56
C MET A 117 -21.33 3.81 4.79
N GLU A 118 -21.74 4.74 5.64
CA GLU A 118 -22.58 4.47 6.78
C GLU A 118 -23.73 5.49 6.82
N LYS A 119 -24.96 5.05 6.57
CA LYS A 119 -26.14 5.92 6.45
C LYS A 119 -25.89 7.04 5.43
N THR A 120 -25.67 8.27 5.89
CA THR A 120 -25.41 9.48 5.08
C THR A 120 -23.94 9.86 5.05
N GLU A 121 -23.09 9.20 5.83
CA GLU A 121 -21.64 9.45 5.87
C GLU A 121 -20.95 8.69 4.74
N VAL A 122 -20.12 9.38 3.96
CA VAL A 122 -19.41 8.79 2.82
C VAL A 122 -17.94 9.15 2.88
N LEU A 123 -17.11 8.14 3.08
CA LEU A 123 -15.67 8.26 3.03
C LEU A 123 -15.12 7.68 1.73
N LEU A 124 -14.43 8.52 0.95
CA LEU A 124 -13.60 8.07 -0.16
C LEU A 124 -12.25 7.58 0.36
N VAL A 125 -11.92 6.32 0.06
CA VAL A 125 -10.59 5.74 0.34
C VAL A 125 -9.66 6.09 -0.82
N ASN A 126 -8.93 7.18 -0.70
CA ASN A 126 -8.04 7.67 -1.75
C ASN A 126 -6.79 6.82 -1.94
N CYS A 127 -6.22 6.29 -0.86
CA CYS A 127 -5.01 5.48 -0.95
C CYS A 127 -4.99 4.41 0.13
N ILE A 128 -4.59 3.20 -0.25
CA ILE A 128 -4.52 2.04 0.63
C ILE A 128 -3.15 1.36 0.52
N GLU A 129 -2.66 0.82 1.64
CA GLU A 129 -1.45 0.00 1.75
C GLU A 129 -1.81 -1.37 2.30
N LEU A 130 -1.50 -2.44 1.59
CA LEU A 130 -1.82 -3.79 2.04
C LEU A 130 -0.63 -4.52 2.66
N TYR A 131 -0.90 -5.18 3.78
CA TYR A 131 0.04 -6.00 4.54
C TYR A 131 -0.52 -7.43 4.63
N SER A 132 0.29 -8.46 4.36
CA SER A 132 -0.20 -9.84 4.57
C SER A 132 -0.44 -10.10 6.05
N ARG A 133 -1.36 -10.99 6.41
CA ARG A 133 -1.48 -11.52 7.78
C ARG A 133 -0.43 -12.59 8.10
N SER A 134 0.16 -13.21 7.07
CA SER A 134 1.18 -14.23 7.26
C SER A 134 2.57 -13.61 7.37
N LYS A 135 3.24 -13.83 8.49
CA LYS A 135 4.62 -13.35 8.73
C LYS A 135 5.63 -13.90 7.71
N HIS A 136 5.40 -15.11 7.21
CA HIS A 136 6.25 -15.72 6.17
C HIS A 136 6.15 -14.94 4.85
N GLN A 137 4.95 -14.47 4.52
CA GLN A 137 4.69 -13.70 3.31
C GLN A 137 5.09 -12.22 3.44
N ASP A 138 5.07 -11.67 4.65
CA ASP A 138 5.29 -10.26 4.93
C ASP A 138 5.79 -10.08 6.36
N ILE A 139 7.03 -9.59 6.53
CA ILE A 139 7.59 -9.36 7.86
C ILE A 139 6.86 -8.26 8.63
N HIS A 140 6.12 -7.40 7.92
CA HIS A 140 5.29 -6.35 8.49
C HIS A 140 3.83 -6.79 8.71
N SER A 141 3.58 -8.09 8.78
CA SER A 141 2.23 -8.61 9.04
C SER A 141 1.66 -8.07 10.35
N GLU A 142 0.33 -7.95 10.39
CA GLU A 142 -0.38 -7.59 11.62
C GLU A 142 0.02 -8.54 12.75
N ARG A 143 0.34 -7.98 13.92
CA ARG A 143 0.73 -8.74 15.11
C ARG A 143 -0.44 -8.84 16.06
N PHE A 144 -0.77 -10.07 16.46
CA PHE A 144 -1.79 -10.34 17.46
C PHE A 144 -1.14 -10.38 18.84
N ASN A 145 -1.24 -9.29 19.59
CA ASN A 145 -0.80 -9.26 20.98
C ASN A 145 -1.96 -9.69 21.89
N GLY A 146 -2.10 -10.99 22.16
CA GLY A 146 -2.78 -11.62 23.31
C GLY A 146 -4.24 -11.27 23.63
N ALA A 147 -4.60 -9.99 23.70
CA ALA A 147 -5.96 -9.51 23.78
C ALA A 147 -6.50 -9.32 22.35
N PHE A 148 -7.57 -10.04 22.01
CA PHE A 148 -8.30 -9.94 20.75
C PHE A 148 -8.81 -8.51 20.40
N SER A 149 -8.60 -7.52 21.26
CA SER A 149 -9.26 -6.21 21.18
C SER A 149 -8.82 -5.31 20.02
N ASN A 150 -7.70 -5.58 19.35
CA ASN A 150 -7.12 -4.65 18.36
C ASN A 150 -6.86 -5.27 16.97
N SER A 151 -7.46 -6.43 16.66
CA SER A 151 -7.30 -7.07 15.35
C SER A 151 -8.27 -6.51 14.31
N SER A 152 -7.79 -6.35 13.07
CA SER A 152 -8.66 -6.09 11.90
C SER A 152 -9.22 -7.36 11.25
N ALA A 153 -8.93 -8.55 11.76
CA ALA A 153 -9.44 -9.80 11.18
C ALA A 153 -10.97 -9.80 11.16
N PRO A 154 -11.59 -10.41 10.13
CA PRO A 154 -13.02 -10.66 10.17
C PRO A 154 -13.36 -11.67 11.28
N THR A 155 -14.48 -11.41 11.94
CA THR A 155 -15.04 -12.20 13.04
C THR A 155 -16.30 -12.97 12.62
N GLY A 156 -16.81 -12.74 11.40
CA GLY A 156 -18.01 -13.39 10.85
C GLY A 156 -19.34 -12.79 11.32
N ASP A 157 -19.32 -11.78 12.18
CA ASP A 157 -20.51 -11.17 12.82
C ASP A 157 -20.95 -9.84 12.17
N LYS A 158 -20.30 -9.43 11.08
CA LYS A 158 -20.56 -8.17 10.37
C LYS A 158 -21.30 -8.40 9.06
N ILE A 159 -21.72 -7.31 8.41
CA ILE A 159 -22.39 -7.33 7.10
C ILE A 159 -21.63 -8.13 6.02
N TYR A 160 -20.30 -8.14 6.10
CA TYR A 160 -19.45 -8.98 5.28
C TYR A 160 -18.75 -9.99 6.19
N GLU A 161 -18.94 -11.28 5.94
CA GLU A 161 -18.37 -12.33 6.80
C GLU A 161 -16.85 -12.45 6.65
N THR A 162 -16.31 -12.10 5.47
CA THR A 162 -14.92 -12.37 5.08
C THR A 162 -14.05 -11.11 5.03
N ILE A 163 -14.61 -9.94 5.31
CA ILE A 163 -13.86 -8.69 5.47
C ILE A 163 -14.38 -7.90 6.68
N ASN A 164 -13.54 -7.05 7.24
CA ASN A 164 -13.85 -6.20 8.37
C ASN A 164 -13.33 -4.79 8.10
N ILE A 165 -14.19 -3.79 8.26
CA ILE A 165 -13.80 -2.38 8.20
C ILE A 165 -13.84 -1.87 9.64
N CYS A 166 -12.69 -1.49 10.17
CA CYS A 166 -12.58 -1.08 11.56
C CYS A 166 -11.50 -0.02 11.76
N ASN A 167 -11.57 0.66 12.90
CA ASN A 167 -10.45 1.44 13.40
C ASN A 167 -9.62 0.60 14.36
N ILE A 168 -8.31 0.58 14.16
CA ILE A 168 -7.36 0.09 15.15
C ILE A 168 -6.85 1.30 15.93
N ASN A 169 -7.20 1.34 17.22
CA ASN A 169 -6.75 2.39 18.14
C ASN A 169 -5.51 1.90 18.89
N LEU A 170 -4.40 2.60 18.68
CA LEU A 170 -3.19 2.49 19.49
C LEU A 170 -2.98 3.84 20.18
N GLU A 171 -2.21 3.86 21.28
CA GLU A 171 -2.06 5.00 22.20
C GLU A 171 -1.96 6.38 21.52
N ASN A 172 -1.34 6.47 20.33
CA ASN A 172 -1.19 7.71 19.57
C ASN A 172 -1.59 7.62 18.08
N SER A 173 -2.35 6.59 17.68
CA SER A 173 -2.79 6.45 16.28
C SER A 173 -4.17 5.85 16.16
N HIS A 174 -5.01 6.40 15.29
CA HIS A 174 -6.30 5.84 14.91
C HIS A 174 -6.20 5.44 13.45
N LYS A 175 -6.12 4.13 13.19
CA LYS A 175 -5.87 3.60 11.84
C LYS A 175 -7.14 3.00 11.29
N LEU A 176 -7.66 3.55 10.20
CA LEU A 176 -8.74 2.91 9.47
C LEU A 176 -8.16 1.75 8.65
N VAL A 177 -8.68 0.55 8.86
CA VAL A 177 -8.21 -0.68 8.23
C VAL A 177 -9.37 -1.43 7.60
N ILE A 178 -9.15 -1.92 6.38
CA ILE A 178 -9.97 -2.93 5.71
C ILE A 178 -9.22 -4.25 5.83
N GLY A 179 -9.60 -5.08 6.80
CA GLY A 179 -9.04 -6.41 7.00
C GLY A 179 -9.80 -7.47 6.22
N SER A 180 -9.09 -8.45 5.68
CA SER A 180 -9.65 -9.71 5.17
C SER A 180 -9.05 -10.88 5.95
N ASN A 181 -9.35 -12.13 5.58
CA ASN A 181 -8.68 -13.29 6.18
C ASN A 181 -7.19 -13.39 5.80
N VAL A 182 -6.77 -12.74 4.72
CA VAL A 182 -5.41 -12.89 4.17
C VAL A 182 -4.54 -11.64 4.32
N PHE A 183 -5.15 -10.44 4.44
CA PHE A 183 -4.42 -9.19 4.54
C PHE A 183 -5.08 -8.18 5.50
N SER A 184 -4.31 -7.13 5.81
CA SER A 184 -4.76 -5.93 6.50
C SER A 184 -4.46 -4.71 5.62
N GLY A 185 -5.50 -4.02 5.17
CA GLY A 185 -5.40 -2.89 4.26
C GLY A 185 -5.51 -1.56 4.99
N LEU A 186 -4.39 -0.91 5.22
CA LEU A 186 -4.33 0.38 5.90
C LEU A 186 -4.77 1.50 4.95
N VAL A 187 -5.81 2.24 5.32
CA VAL A 187 -6.20 3.46 4.62
C VAL A 187 -5.23 4.57 5.03
N ILE A 188 -4.47 5.06 4.05
CA ILE A 188 -3.43 6.09 4.26
C ILE A 188 -3.76 7.42 3.58
N SER A 189 -4.86 7.47 2.83
CA SER A 189 -5.47 8.72 2.41
C SER A 189 -6.96 8.55 2.28
N SER A 190 -7.70 9.51 2.82
CA SER A 190 -9.16 9.51 2.78
C SER A 190 -9.73 10.92 2.68
N LEU A 191 -10.99 11.00 2.24
CA LEU A 191 -11.74 12.24 2.11
C LEU A 191 -13.21 11.99 2.42
N ARG A 192 -13.80 12.78 3.32
CA ARG A 192 -15.25 12.77 3.55
C ARG A 192 -15.92 13.53 2.40
N LEU A 193 -16.87 12.89 1.73
CA LEU A 193 -17.62 13.49 0.63
C LEU A 193 -18.90 14.19 1.12
N ASP A 194 -19.39 13.77 2.28
CA ASP A 194 -20.58 14.33 2.94
C ASP A 194 -20.29 15.61 3.74
N SER A 195 -19.02 15.99 3.90
CA SER A 195 -18.61 17.17 4.65
C SER A 195 -17.53 17.97 3.93
N THR A 196 -17.79 19.27 3.76
CA THR A 196 -16.89 20.20 3.05
C THR A 196 -16.00 20.99 4.00
N SER A 197 -16.28 20.95 5.29
CA SER A 197 -15.47 21.58 6.34
C SER A 197 -14.28 20.71 6.75
N LEU A 198 -14.35 19.40 6.49
CA LEU A 198 -13.31 18.47 6.83
C LEU A 198 -12.25 18.39 5.72
N GLU A 199 -11.03 18.81 6.06
CA GLU A 199 -9.83 18.52 5.27
C GLU A 199 -9.65 17.00 4.95
N PRO A 200 -9.04 16.67 3.80
CA PRO A 200 -8.58 15.31 3.53
C PRO A 200 -7.57 14.84 4.60
N GLU A 201 -7.54 13.54 4.89
CA GLU A 201 -6.52 12.94 5.75
C GLU A 201 -5.45 12.25 4.88
N LEU A 202 -4.18 12.52 5.16
CA LEU A 202 -3.03 11.90 4.49
C LEU A 202 -2.05 11.40 5.55
N GLY A 203 -1.67 10.13 5.42
CA GLY A 203 -0.85 9.41 6.39
C GLY A 203 -1.62 8.28 7.07
N PRO A 204 -0.97 7.55 7.99
CA PRO A 204 -1.53 6.32 8.55
C PRO A 204 -2.68 6.53 9.54
N SER A 205 -2.92 7.77 9.99
CA SER A 205 -4.00 8.07 10.92
C SER A 205 -5.23 8.60 10.18
N THR A 206 -6.39 8.03 10.47
CA THR A 206 -7.71 8.43 9.96
C THR A 206 -8.62 8.64 11.18
N TYR A 207 -8.88 9.89 11.55
CA TYR A 207 -9.68 10.24 12.73
C TYR A 207 -11.14 10.51 12.38
N ARG A 208 -11.46 10.69 11.10
CA ARG A 208 -12.76 11.23 10.66
C ARG A 208 -13.74 10.17 10.16
N SER A 209 -13.44 8.90 10.43
CA SER A 209 -14.27 7.76 10.05
C SER A 209 -14.40 6.81 11.22
N HIS A 210 -15.62 6.34 11.49
CA HIS A 210 -15.93 5.44 12.61
C HIS A 210 -16.78 4.28 12.10
N PRO A 211 -16.20 3.39 11.26
CA PRO A 211 -16.95 2.28 10.70
C PRO A 211 -17.50 1.37 11.80
N ASN A 212 -18.67 0.80 11.54
CA ASN A 212 -19.35 -0.14 12.42
C ASN A 212 -19.83 -1.39 11.63
N ALA A 213 -20.61 -2.25 12.29
CA ALA A 213 -21.05 -3.52 11.71
C ALA A 213 -21.94 -3.40 10.46
N ILE A 214 -22.54 -2.23 10.22
CA ILE A 214 -23.43 -1.96 9.07
C ILE A 214 -22.75 -1.14 7.97
N THR A 215 -21.47 -0.77 8.14
CA THR A 215 -20.73 0.00 7.14
C THR A 215 -20.59 -0.80 5.85
N LYS A 216 -21.06 -0.21 4.75
CA LYS A 216 -21.03 -0.81 3.42
C LYS A 216 -19.82 -0.34 2.63
N LEU A 217 -19.31 -1.21 1.76
CA LEU A 217 -18.21 -0.90 0.85
C LEU A 217 -18.70 -0.87 -0.58
N PHE A 218 -18.43 0.23 -1.28
CA PHE A 218 -18.75 0.38 -2.69
C PHE A 218 -17.48 0.53 -3.51
N VAL A 219 -17.35 -0.30 -4.53
CA VAL A 219 -16.18 -0.35 -5.42
C VAL A 219 -16.56 0.26 -6.77
N SER A 220 -15.60 0.94 -7.39
CA SER A 220 -15.83 1.55 -8.69
C SER A 220 -15.70 0.53 -9.82
N SER A 221 -16.51 0.70 -10.87
CA SER A 221 -16.53 -0.19 -12.03
C SER A 221 -15.19 -0.16 -12.76
N SER A 222 -14.53 1.00 -12.84
CA SER A 222 -13.19 1.08 -13.43
C SER A 222 -12.12 0.36 -12.59
N SER A 223 -12.21 0.40 -11.25
CA SER A 223 -11.32 -0.35 -10.37
C SER A 223 -11.53 -1.86 -10.49
N ILE A 224 -12.78 -2.34 -10.55
CA ILE A 224 -13.09 -3.75 -10.81
C ILE A 224 -12.48 -4.20 -12.14
N LYS A 225 -12.69 -3.44 -13.23
CA LYS A 225 -12.15 -3.76 -14.56
C LYS A 225 -10.63 -3.86 -14.53
N LYS A 226 -9.94 -2.92 -13.87
CA LYS A 226 -8.48 -2.92 -13.76
C LYS A 226 -7.96 -4.07 -12.88
N ALA A 227 -8.63 -4.35 -11.77
CA ALA A 227 -8.30 -5.47 -10.90
C ALA A 227 -8.41 -6.80 -11.65
N ASN A 228 -9.48 -7.01 -12.42
CA ASN A 228 -9.66 -8.19 -13.26
C ASN A 228 -8.58 -8.29 -14.36
N ALA A 229 -8.20 -7.17 -14.98
CA ALA A 229 -7.11 -7.16 -15.95
C ALA A 229 -5.74 -7.51 -15.33
N LEU A 230 -5.50 -7.13 -14.07
CA LEU A 230 -4.31 -7.54 -13.31
C LEU A 230 -4.37 -9.01 -12.88
N LEU A 231 -5.55 -9.51 -12.52
CA LEU A 231 -5.75 -10.91 -12.11
C LEU A 231 -5.36 -11.91 -13.21
N VAL A 232 -5.60 -11.57 -14.48
CA VAL A 232 -5.18 -12.39 -15.63
C VAL A 232 -3.66 -12.39 -15.79
N LYS A 233 -2.96 -11.34 -15.33
CA LYS A 233 -1.50 -11.19 -15.41
C LYS A 233 -0.83 -11.79 -14.19
N LYS A 234 -0.82 -13.13 -14.07
CA LYS A 234 -0.27 -13.86 -12.90
C LYS A 234 1.18 -13.51 -12.53
N LYS A 235 1.97 -13.01 -13.50
CA LYS A 235 3.38 -12.58 -13.32
C LYS A 235 3.54 -11.10 -12.96
N ALA A 236 2.45 -10.32 -12.88
CA ALA A 236 2.52 -8.91 -12.56
C ALA A 236 2.92 -8.70 -11.10
N THR A 237 4.12 -8.16 -10.86
CA THR A 237 4.57 -7.82 -9.50
C THR A 237 4.15 -6.43 -9.06
N GLN A 238 3.70 -5.58 -9.99
CA GLN A 238 3.36 -4.17 -9.79
C GLN A 238 1.96 -3.84 -10.35
N ILE A 239 1.33 -2.80 -9.81
CA ILE A 239 -0.01 -2.33 -10.23
C ILE A 239 0.10 -1.54 -11.53
N ASN A 240 1.05 -0.59 -11.56
CA ASN A 240 1.33 0.26 -12.72
C ASN A 240 2.79 0.15 -13.15
N ASN A 241 3.03 0.39 -14.44
CA ASN A 241 4.38 0.38 -15.02
C ASN A 241 5.17 1.66 -14.78
N PHE A 242 4.51 2.72 -14.30
CA PHE A 242 5.13 3.99 -13.93
C PHE A 242 5.04 4.18 -12.41
N ASP A 243 5.87 5.10 -11.89
CA ASP A 243 5.87 5.52 -10.49
C ASP A 243 5.87 4.37 -9.47
N LYS A 244 6.79 3.42 -9.69
CA LYS A 244 6.94 2.21 -8.87
C LYS A 244 7.19 2.53 -7.39
N PHE A 245 7.94 3.59 -7.10
CA PHE A 245 8.22 4.01 -5.72
C PHE A 245 6.97 4.49 -4.98
N SER A 246 5.99 5.08 -5.66
CA SER A 246 4.70 5.42 -5.03
C SER A 246 3.83 4.19 -4.71
N GLN A 247 4.15 3.04 -5.30
CA GLN A 247 3.47 1.76 -5.05
C GLN A 247 4.13 0.98 -3.90
N LEU A 248 5.27 1.47 -3.37
CA LEU A 248 5.86 0.97 -2.13
C LEU A 248 5.09 1.49 -0.92
N ARG A 249 4.91 0.61 0.07
CA ARG A 249 4.34 0.97 1.37
C ARG A 249 5.22 1.97 2.11
N GLN A 250 4.63 2.69 3.05
CA GLN A 250 5.41 3.43 4.03
C GLN A 250 6.02 2.45 5.05
N LEU A 251 7.35 2.37 5.07
CA LEU A 251 8.11 1.42 5.86
C LEU A 251 9.09 2.15 6.78
N ARG A 252 9.37 1.54 7.94
CA ARG A 252 10.29 2.08 8.95
C ARG A 252 11.45 1.16 9.30
N SER A 253 11.46 -0.07 8.81
CA SER A 253 12.48 -1.07 9.12
C SER A 253 12.43 -2.22 8.11
N SER A 254 13.33 -3.19 8.28
CA SER A 254 13.51 -4.37 7.43
C SER A 254 13.87 -4.03 5.99
N PHE A 255 14.57 -2.93 5.78
CA PHE A 255 14.95 -2.44 4.45
C PHE A 255 15.94 -3.33 3.70
N THR A 256 16.58 -4.29 4.35
CA THR A 256 17.48 -5.26 3.70
C THR A 256 16.80 -6.59 3.41
N ILE A 257 15.49 -6.70 3.66
CA ILE A 257 14.70 -7.91 3.43
C ILE A 257 13.90 -7.77 2.12
N SER A 258 13.94 -8.81 1.29
CA SER A 258 13.33 -8.81 -0.03
C SER A 258 11.80 -8.61 0.02
N ASN A 259 11.11 -9.30 0.93
CA ASN A 259 9.65 -9.24 1.06
C ASN A 259 9.13 -7.92 1.63
N THR A 260 10.00 -7.05 2.14
CA THR A 260 9.61 -5.71 2.62
C THR A 260 9.17 -4.82 1.46
N HIS A 261 9.86 -4.90 0.32
CA HIS A 261 9.67 -4.06 -0.87
C HIS A 261 8.56 -4.61 -1.79
N CYS A 262 7.33 -4.63 -1.29
CA CYS A 262 6.18 -5.06 -2.07
C CYS A 262 5.41 -3.88 -2.68
N PHE A 263 5.01 -4.01 -3.95
CA PHE A 263 4.13 -3.06 -4.63
C PHE A 263 2.66 -3.28 -4.24
N SER A 264 2.34 -3.07 -2.97
CA SER A 264 1.02 -3.30 -2.39
C SER A 264 0.31 -2.02 -1.94
N ARG A 265 0.82 -0.86 -2.39
CA ARG A 265 0.20 0.43 -2.17
C ARG A 265 -0.41 0.97 -3.45
N TYR A 266 -1.59 1.56 -3.35
CA TYR A 266 -2.22 2.20 -4.48
C TYR A 266 -3.02 3.44 -4.14
N SER A 267 -2.94 4.43 -5.03
CA SER A 267 -3.72 5.67 -4.97
C SER A 267 -4.77 5.67 -6.08
N SER A 268 -5.96 6.16 -5.74
CA SER A 268 -7.10 6.25 -6.65
C SER A 268 -6.84 7.26 -7.77
N ARG A 269 -7.71 7.26 -8.79
CA ARG A 269 -7.66 8.26 -9.87
C ARG A 269 -7.83 9.69 -9.33
N PHE A 270 -8.49 9.87 -8.20
CA PHE A 270 -8.72 11.18 -7.60
C PHE A 270 -7.39 11.85 -7.16
N THR A 271 -6.47 11.06 -6.61
CA THR A 271 -5.13 11.48 -6.16
C THR A 271 -4.03 11.01 -7.13
N TYR A 272 -4.34 10.89 -8.42
CA TYR A 272 -3.36 10.43 -9.41
C TYR A 272 -2.20 11.43 -9.62
N ASN A 273 -2.35 12.69 -9.25
CA ASN A 273 -1.22 13.61 -9.19
C ASN A 273 -0.32 13.25 -8.00
N VAL A 274 0.98 13.10 -8.24
CA VAL A 274 1.97 12.70 -7.22
C VAL A 274 1.96 13.60 -5.98
N TYR A 275 1.66 14.88 -6.12
CA TYR A 275 1.63 15.85 -5.01
C TYR A 275 0.39 15.74 -4.12
N MET A 276 -0.61 14.97 -4.56
CA MET A 276 -1.84 14.67 -3.83
C MET A 276 -1.81 13.28 -3.17
N ARG A 277 -0.73 12.53 -3.34
CA ARG A 277 -0.56 11.22 -2.71
C ARG A 277 0.16 11.40 -1.37
N PRO A 278 -0.06 10.51 -0.40
CA PRO A 278 0.77 10.51 0.80
C PRO A 278 2.25 10.32 0.44
N TYR A 279 3.13 11.14 0.97
CA TYR A 279 4.56 10.94 0.87
C TYR A 279 5.02 9.79 1.76
N THR A 280 6.04 9.10 1.29
CA THR A 280 6.75 8.01 1.97
C THR A 280 8.22 8.31 2.10
N THR A 281 8.94 7.49 2.85
CA THR A 281 10.41 7.47 2.82
C THR A 281 10.97 7.32 1.39
N PHE A 282 10.24 6.70 0.46
CA PHE A 282 10.64 6.54 -0.94
C PHE A 282 10.19 7.66 -1.88
N THR A 283 9.27 8.53 -1.44
CA THR A 283 8.68 9.58 -2.32
C THR A 283 8.84 10.99 -1.79
N ALA A 284 9.34 11.18 -0.56
CA ALA A 284 9.61 12.51 0.00
C ALA A 284 10.60 13.32 -0.86
N PHE A 285 11.52 12.66 -1.57
CA PHE A 285 12.39 13.31 -2.56
C PHE A 285 11.62 14.10 -3.63
N CYS A 286 10.42 13.65 -3.99
CA CYS A 286 9.59 14.28 -5.02
C CYS A 286 8.75 15.46 -4.50
N ALA A 287 8.86 15.84 -3.24
CA ALA A 287 8.17 17.01 -2.73
C ALA A 287 8.72 18.29 -3.39
N GLU A 288 7.84 19.16 -3.89
CA GLU A 288 8.22 20.44 -4.52
C GLU A 288 8.92 21.39 -3.53
N GLU A 289 8.63 21.23 -2.25
CA GLU A 289 9.09 22.14 -1.21
C GLU A 289 10.40 21.70 -0.59
N GLY A 290 11.20 22.70 -0.22
CA GLY A 290 12.48 22.53 0.47
C GLY A 290 13.67 22.43 -0.46
N ASP A 291 14.83 22.74 0.10
CA ASP A 291 16.12 22.60 -0.56
C ASP A 291 16.29 21.16 -1.10
N ASP A 292 16.68 21.03 -2.36
CA ASP A 292 17.01 19.75 -3.02
C ASP A 292 18.06 18.95 -2.23
N PHE A 293 18.85 19.68 -1.44
CA PHE A 293 19.90 19.18 -0.56
C PHE A 293 19.46 18.99 0.90
N SER A 294 18.16 19.09 1.19
CA SER A 294 17.64 18.81 2.53
C SER A 294 17.88 17.35 2.93
N VAL A 295 18.11 17.12 4.23
CA VAL A 295 18.31 15.78 4.80
C VAL A 295 17.18 14.81 4.43
N VAL A 296 15.96 15.33 4.31
CA VAL A 296 14.77 14.55 3.93
C VAL A 296 14.84 14.08 2.48
N LYS A 297 15.11 14.99 1.53
CA LYS A 297 15.19 14.64 0.12
C LYS A 297 16.35 13.68 -0.14
N LEU A 298 17.55 13.95 0.40
CA LEU A 298 18.70 13.07 0.25
C LEU A 298 18.48 11.69 0.87
N GLY A 299 17.94 11.65 2.09
CA GLY A 299 17.60 10.41 2.76
C GLY A 299 16.61 9.60 1.92
N SER A 300 15.57 10.26 1.40
CA SER A 300 14.59 9.62 0.53
C SER A 300 15.20 9.12 -0.78
N SER A 301 16.14 9.85 -1.37
CA SER A 301 16.90 9.42 -2.54
C SER A 301 17.70 8.14 -2.27
N ALA A 302 18.41 8.08 -1.13
CA ALA A 302 19.13 6.88 -0.70
C ALA A 302 18.18 5.68 -0.52
N MET A 303 17.01 5.89 0.12
CA MET A 303 16.00 4.84 0.29
C MET A 303 15.49 4.31 -1.06
N ARG A 304 15.26 5.20 -2.05
CA ARG A 304 14.85 4.81 -3.41
C ARG A 304 15.90 3.98 -4.11
N PHE A 305 17.17 4.38 -4.00
CA PHE A 305 18.27 3.64 -4.60
C PHE A 305 18.37 2.22 -4.03
N ILE A 306 18.33 2.06 -2.71
CA ILE A 306 18.35 0.73 -2.09
C ILE A 306 17.14 -0.10 -2.51
N ALA A 307 15.94 0.49 -2.51
CA ALA A 307 14.76 -0.21 -3.02
C ALA A 307 14.94 -0.68 -4.47
N ALA A 308 15.55 0.14 -5.33
CA ALA A 308 15.84 -0.21 -6.73
C ALA A 308 16.83 -1.39 -6.85
N VAL A 309 17.93 -1.36 -6.09
CA VAL A 309 18.90 -2.46 -6.01
C VAL A 309 18.20 -3.77 -5.62
N LEU A 310 17.35 -3.72 -4.59
CA LEU A 310 16.63 -4.89 -4.09
C LEU A 310 15.57 -5.41 -5.08
N PHE A 311 14.87 -4.51 -5.78
CA PHE A 311 13.93 -4.90 -6.83
C PHE A 311 14.59 -5.62 -7.99
N ASN A 312 15.78 -5.17 -8.36
CA ASN A 312 16.58 -5.78 -9.42
C ASN A 312 17.26 -7.08 -8.98
N GLN A 313 17.08 -7.50 -7.72
CA GLN A 313 17.73 -8.66 -7.11
C GLN A 313 19.27 -8.56 -7.17
N GLU A 314 19.80 -7.34 -7.18
CA GLU A 314 21.22 -7.09 -7.16
C GLU A 314 21.76 -7.47 -5.77
N LYS A 315 22.63 -8.49 -5.71
CA LYS A 315 23.20 -8.99 -4.45
C LYS A 315 24.16 -8.01 -3.79
N THR A 316 24.80 -7.17 -4.60
CA THR A 316 25.79 -6.20 -4.14
C THR A 316 25.69 -4.91 -4.96
N PHE A 317 26.17 -3.82 -4.37
CA PHE A 317 26.36 -2.53 -5.04
C PHE A 317 27.60 -1.83 -4.46
N SER A 318 28.18 -0.88 -5.18
CA SER A 318 29.34 -0.11 -4.69
C SER A 318 28.92 1.07 -3.82
N CYS A 319 29.76 1.43 -2.84
CA CYS A 319 29.57 2.66 -2.05
C CYS A 319 29.46 3.89 -2.94
N LYS A 320 30.28 3.95 -3.99
CA LYS A 320 30.26 5.03 -4.97
C LYS A 320 28.87 5.26 -5.58
N GLN A 321 28.15 4.18 -5.91
CA GLN A 321 26.78 4.30 -6.44
C GLN A 321 25.84 4.92 -5.40
N LEU A 322 25.89 4.47 -4.14
CA LEU A 322 25.06 5.02 -3.06
C LEU A 322 25.40 6.50 -2.76
N VAL A 323 26.68 6.86 -2.78
CA VAL A 323 27.13 8.25 -2.59
C VAL A 323 26.70 9.13 -3.77
N SER A 324 26.66 8.60 -4.99
CA SER A 324 26.27 9.38 -6.17
C SER A 324 24.79 9.80 -6.18
N VAL A 325 23.90 8.98 -5.60
CA VAL A 325 22.45 9.26 -5.53
C VAL A 325 22.05 10.10 -4.32
N ALA A 326 22.90 10.13 -3.30
CA ALA A 326 22.78 10.99 -2.14
C ALA A 326 24.08 11.78 -1.97
N PRO A 327 24.40 12.69 -2.93
CA PRO A 327 25.66 13.39 -2.95
C PRO A 327 25.91 14.08 -1.60
N PRO A 328 27.17 14.13 -1.15
CA PRO A 328 27.51 14.75 0.12
C PRO A 328 27.17 16.23 0.03
N VAL A 329 26.09 16.63 0.69
CA VAL A 329 25.88 18.02 1.08
C VAL A 329 26.91 18.29 2.16
N GLU A 330 28.06 18.77 1.69
CA GLU A 330 29.17 19.34 2.45
C GLU A 330 29.28 18.87 3.90
N LYS A 331 29.96 17.73 4.16
CA LYS A 331 30.39 17.28 5.50
C LYS A 331 29.31 17.20 6.62
N LYS A 332 28.04 17.54 6.35
CA LYS A 332 26.97 17.74 7.34
C LYS A 332 25.80 16.78 7.18
N THR A 333 25.73 16.00 6.08
CA THR A 333 24.67 14.99 5.96
C THR A 333 24.88 13.84 6.92
N TYR A 334 23.80 13.40 7.55
CA TYR A 334 23.80 12.24 8.43
C TYR A 334 24.35 10.99 7.74
N VAL A 335 24.01 10.78 6.46
CA VAL A 335 24.52 9.64 5.68
C VAL A 335 26.04 9.71 5.54
N HIS A 336 26.61 10.88 5.26
CA HIS A 336 28.07 11.04 5.17
C HIS A 336 28.76 10.86 6.54
N GLN A 337 28.15 11.37 7.61
CA GLN A 337 28.66 11.17 8.97
C GLN A 337 28.61 9.70 9.38
N GLN A 338 27.54 8.96 9.06
CA GLN A 338 27.42 7.52 9.33
C GLN A 338 28.31 6.67 8.41
N HIS A 339 28.50 7.07 7.16
CA HIS A 339 29.46 6.43 6.25
C HIS A 339 30.91 6.58 6.76
N LYS A 340 31.25 7.73 7.36
CA LYS A 340 32.61 8.00 7.87
C LYS A 340 32.84 7.44 9.28
N LYS A 341 31.81 7.33 10.11
CA LYS A 341 31.87 6.67 11.42
C LYS A 341 31.69 5.16 11.23
N LYS A 342 32.76 4.38 11.09
CA LYS A 342 32.95 2.96 11.48
C LYS A 342 31.86 1.87 11.21
N THR A 343 30.64 2.16 10.79
CA THR A 343 29.50 1.23 10.90
C THR A 343 29.43 0.25 9.74
N LEU A 344 29.90 0.62 8.56
CA LEU A 344 29.93 -0.29 7.41
C LEU A 344 31.26 -1.07 7.28
N GLY A 345 32.30 -0.70 8.03
CA GLY A 345 33.64 -1.32 7.89
C GLY A 345 34.26 -1.14 6.49
N LEU A 346 33.85 -0.10 5.76
CA LEU A 346 34.30 0.17 4.39
C LEU A 346 35.44 1.18 4.44
N ASP A 347 36.63 0.73 4.09
CA ASP A 347 37.86 1.52 4.06
C ASP A 347 37.99 2.31 2.75
N SER A 348 37.21 1.95 1.72
CA SER A 348 37.28 2.55 0.38
C SER A 348 35.90 2.80 -0.25
N VAL A 349 35.81 3.88 -1.04
CA VAL A 349 34.63 4.22 -1.86
C VAL A 349 34.35 3.17 -2.94
N ASN A 350 35.32 2.30 -3.23
CA ASN A 350 35.18 1.21 -4.18
C ASN A 350 34.66 -0.08 -3.55
N ASP A 351 34.43 -0.11 -2.23
CA ASP A 351 34.00 -1.33 -1.56
C ASP A 351 32.58 -1.72 -1.98
N THR A 352 32.37 -3.03 -2.10
CA THR A 352 31.08 -3.64 -2.43
C THR A 352 30.28 -3.91 -1.16
N ILE A 353 29.04 -3.46 -1.14
CA ILE A 353 28.08 -3.66 -0.05
C ILE A 353 27.12 -4.77 -0.45
N THR A 354 26.97 -5.79 0.40
CA THR A 354 25.89 -6.78 0.28
C THR A 354 24.55 -6.11 0.58
N SER A 355 23.57 -6.27 -0.31
CA SER A 355 22.26 -5.63 -0.20
C SER A 355 21.30 -6.37 0.74
N PHE A 356 21.25 -7.71 0.63
CA PHE A 356 20.31 -8.55 1.37
C PHE A 356 20.85 -8.96 2.74
N GLY A 357 20.03 -8.81 3.78
CA GLY A 357 20.35 -9.27 5.15
C GLY A 357 21.52 -8.56 5.82
N ASN A 358 21.98 -7.43 5.28
CA ASN A 358 23.09 -6.67 5.83
C ASN A 358 22.62 -5.80 7.01
N LEU A 359 22.91 -6.23 8.23
CA LEU A 359 22.49 -5.54 9.46
C LEU A 359 23.08 -4.12 9.58
N ALA A 360 24.33 -3.91 9.16
CA ALA A 360 24.95 -2.58 9.21
C ALA A 360 24.25 -1.59 8.24
N LEU A 361 23.88 -2.07 7.05
CA LEU A 361 23.09 -1.30 6.11
C LEU A 361 21.67 -1.06 6.65
N GLU A 362 21.06 -2.05 7.28
CA GLU A 362 19.75 -1.94 7.93
C GLU A 362 19.72 -0.82 8.98
N ASP A 363 20.70 -0.79 9.88
CA ASP A 363 20.79 0.23 10.93
C ASP A 363 20.91 1.66 10.35
N ILE A 364 21.66 1.81 9.26
CA ILE A 364 21.77 3.09 8.56
C ILE A 364 20.43 3.51 7.95
N LEU A 365 19.76 2.59 7.25
CA LEU A 365 18.48 2.87 6.59
C LEU A 365 17.38 3.13 7.62
N PHE A 366 17.40 2.44 8.74
CA PHE A 366 16.55 2.70 9.90
C PHE A 366 16.75 4.13 10.41
N GLY A 367 18.00 4.53 10.69
CA GLY A 367 18.32 5.89 11.15
C GLY A 367 17.94 6.98 10.14
N ILE A 368 18.01 6.70 8.83
CA ILE A 368 17.49 7.59 7.78
C ILE A 368 15.96 7.68 7.86
N ALA A 369 15.26 6.55 7.96
CA ALA A 369 13.81 6.51 8.02
C ALA A 369 13.24 7.24 9.24
N GLU A 370 13.91 7.13 10.41
CA GLU A 370 13.54 7.88 11.61
C GLU A 370 13.59 9.40 11.38
N LYS A 371 14.67 9.89 10.76
CA LYS A 371 14.84 11.33 10.47
C LYS A 371 13.85 11.86 9.46
N ILE A 372 13.41 11.04 8.52
CA ILE A 372 12.41 11.41 7.52
C ILE A 372 10.99 11.39 8.10
N THR A 373 10.73 10.57 9.12
CA THR A 373 9.37 10.29 9.62
C THR A 373 8.62 11.54 10.12
N LEU A 374 9.27 12.42 10.87
CA LEU A 374 8.62 13.63 11.37
C LEU A 374 8.30 14.62 10.23
N PRO A 375 9.26 14.99 9.36
CA PRO A 375 8.98 15.81 8.18
C PRO A 375 7.92 15.22 7.24
N LEU A 376 7.79 13.89 7.14
CA LEU A 376 6.74 13.26 6.33
C LEU A 376 5.34 13.65 6.78
N LYS A 377 5.10 13.78 8.09
CA LYS A 377 3.80 14.22 8.60
C LYS A 377 3.48 15.62 8.11
N GLU A 378 4.44 16.53 8.15
CA GLU A 378 4.28 17.90 7.67
C GLU A 378 4.05 17.95 6.15
N LEU A 379 4.82 17.20 5.37
CA LEU A 379 4.63 17.07 3.92
C LEU A 379 3.23 16.55 3.57
N ASN A 380 2.74 15.56 4.31
CA ASN A 380 1.39 15.02 4.12
C ASN A 380 0.29 16.02 4.49
N ASN A 381 0.46 16.78 5.58
CA ASN A 381 -0.47 17.86 5.93
C ASN A 381 -0.54 18.92 4.82
N LYS A 382 0.59 19.24 4.17
CA LYS A 382 0.61 20.15 3.02
C LYS A 382 -0.06 19.53 1.79
N GLY A 383 0.17 18.25 1.54
CA GLY A 383 -0.54 17.49 0.49
C GLY A 383 -2.07 17.52 0.68
N ALA A 384 -2.54 17.36 1.92
CA ALA A 384 -3.96 17.48 2.26
C ALA A 384 -4.54 18.86 1.90
N LYS A 385 -3.81 19.93 2.21
CA LYS A 385 -4.20 21.30 1.83
C LYS A 385 -4.26 21.49 0.32
N LYS A 386 -3.31 20.91 -0.45
CA LYS A 386 -3.33 20.96 -1.93
C LYS A 386 -4.55 20.24 -2.50
N ILE A 387 -4.92 19.08 -1.94
CA ILE A 387 -6.15 18.38 -2.33
C ILE A 387 -7.36 19.28 -2.06
N LEU A 388 -7.43 19.90 -0.88
CA LEU A 388 -8.53 20.80 -0.52
C LEU A 388 -8.61 22.04 -1.44
N GLN A 389 -7.47 22.64 -1.80
CA GLN A 389 -7.42 23.76 -2.74
C GLN A 389 -7.92 23.36 -4.14
N LYS A 390 -7.47 22.22 -4.66
CA LYS A 390 -7.93 21.69 -5.94
C LYS A 390 -9.44 21.44 -5.94
N ILE A 391 -9.97 20.96 -4.82
CA ILE A 391 -11.40 20.76 -4.64
C ILE A 391 -12.17 22.09 -4.69
N LYS A 392 -11.63 23.15 -4.09
CA LYS A 392 -12.27 24.48 -4.01
C LYS A 392 -12.17 25.30 -5.29
N HIS A 393 -11.05 25.24 -6.02
CA HIS A 393 -10.78 26.05 -7.21
C HIS A 393 -11.42 25.55 -8.52
N MET A 394 -12.25 24.52 -8.46
CA MET A 394 -13.04 24.09 -9.61
C MET A 394 -14.51 24.54 -9.54
N TYR A 395 -14.82 25.48 -8.65
CA TYR A 395 -16.00 26.34 -8.63
C TYR A 395 -15.55 27.77 -8.86
#